data_AF-A0A9Q3DPW7-F1
#
_entry.id   AF-A0A9Q3DPW7-F1
#
_cell.length_a   1.000
_cell.length_b   1.000
_cell.length_c   1.000
_cell.angle_alpha   90.00
_cell.angle_beta   90.00
_cell.angle_gamma   90.00
#
_symmetry.space_group_name_H-M   'P 1'
#
loop_
_entity.id
_entity.type
_entity.pdbx_description
1 polymer ?
#
loop_
_entity_poly.entity_id
_entity_poly.type
_entity_poly.pdbx_seq_one_letter_code
_entity_poly.pdbx_strand_id
1 'polypeptide(L)'
;MDWVTGLVPKGKENSNFSLVIVDRDPIFTSELWTNPYDILGKKLAFSTAYHPKTNGLAESIIQKMEQMIRRVCAYGMEYKYHEGYTHDWVTLLPEVQLAYNTSQNSTAGKSPSLIEKGWNPLLPVDHLKENLPTFHPTAKDFHEMWKRACDMLLSA
;
A
#
# COMPACT_ATOMS: atom_id res chain seq x y z
N MET A 1 -5.71 -4.74 -14.50
CA MET A 1 -4.68 -4.12 -15.35
C MET A 1 -3.42 -4.24 -14.56
N ASP A 2 -2.64 -5.25 -14.88
CA ASP A 2 -1.68 -5.83 -13.94
C ASP A 2 -0.28 -5.39 -14.35
N TRP A 3 0.32 -4.50 -13.55
CA TRP A 3 1.70 -4.04 -13.74
C TRP A 3 2.44 -4.03 -12.38
N VAL A 4 3.27 -5.07 -12.14
CA VAL A 4 4.75 -5.07 -11.97
C VAL A 4 5.45 -4.13 -10.96
N THR A 5 6.53 -4.46 -10.21
CA THR A 5 7.17 -5.69 -9.63
C THR A 5 8.13 -5.27 -8.50
N GLY A 6 8.50 -6.22 -7.63
CA GLY A 6 9.45 -6.07 -6.53
C GLY A 6 10.88 -5.64 -6.88
N LEU A 7 11.53 -5.09 -5.86
CA LEU A 7 12.83 -4.42 -5.87
C LEU A 7 13.91 -5.40 -5.39
N VAL A 8 15.01 -5.54 -6.12
CA VAL A 8 16.24 -6.13 -5.59
C VAL A 8 17.06 -5.00 -4.97
N PRO A 9 17.19 -4.89 -3.63
CA PRO A 9 18.00 -3.85 -3.04
C PRO A 9 19.47 -4.24 -3.15
N LYS A 10 20.29 -3.38 -3.76
CA LYS A 10 21.71 -3.31 -3.45
C LYS A 10 22.03 -1.99 -2.75
N GLY A 11 23.00 -2.09 -1.87
CA GLY A 11 23.27 -1.16 -0.79
C GLY A 11 23.47 0.28 -1.23
N LYS A 12 22.95 1.15 -0.36
CA LYS A 12 23.27 2.55 -0.08
C LYS A 12 23.58 3.45 -1.28
N GLU A 13 22.69 4.44 -1.38
CA GLU A 13 22.79 5.69 -2.13
C GLU A 13 22.36 5.58 -3.60
N ASN A 14 21.24 6.24 -3.89
CA ASN A 14 20.50 6.34 -5.14
C ASN A 14 19.46 5.22 -5.34
N SER A 15 18.19 5.59 -5.13
CA SER A 15 16.97 4.84 -5.46
C SER A 15 16.86 4.57 -6.96
N ASN A 16 17.79 3.80 -7.51
CA ASN A 16 17.92 3.51 -8.93
C ASN A 16 17.71 2.01 -9.13
N PHE A 17 16.50 1.63 -9.55
CA PHE A 17 16.21 0.25 -9.94
C PHE A 17 17.05 -0.11 -11.16
N SER A 18 17.91 -1.13 -11.05
CA SER A 18 18.76 -1.60 -12.16
C SER A 18 18.00 -2.50 -13.14
N LEU A 19 16.89 -3.09 -12.70
CA LEU A 19 16.07 -4.04 -13.44
C LEU A 19 14.60 -3.80 -13.10
N VAL A 20 13.76 -3.68 -14.13
CA VAL A 20 12.29 -3.64 -14.01
C VAL A 20 11.73 -4.83 -14.78
N ILE A 21 10.87 -5.62 -14.15
CA ILE A 21 10.34 -6.86 -14.74
C ILE A 21 8.88 -6.63 -15.13
N VAL A 22 8.58 -6.33 -16.39
CA VAL A 22 7.20 -6.05 -16.84
C VAL A 22 6.51 -7.29 -17.42
N ASP A 23 5.17 -7.31 -17.44
CA ASP A 23 4.44 -8.34 -18.20
C ASP A 23 4.62 -8.15 -19.71
N ARG A 24 4.36 -9.20 -20.50
CA ARG A 24 4.49 -9.19 -21.97
C ARG A 24 3.29 -8.55 -22.68
N ASP A 25 2.64 -7.57 -22.06
CA ASP A 25 1.60 -6.79 -22.72
C ASP A 25 2.22 -6.07 -23.94
N PRO A 26 1.58 -6.11 -25.13
CA PRO A 26 2.04 -5.40 -26.32
C PRO A 26 2.44 -3.94 -26.07
N ILE A 27 1.75 -3.27 -25.13
CA ILE A 27 2.06 -1.90 -24.72
C ILE A 27 3.51 -1.80 -24.24
N PHE A 28 3.94 -2.69 -23.33
CA PHE A 28 5.28 -2.65 -22.72
C PHE A 28 6.38 -3.22 -23.61
N THR A 29 6.03 -3.99 -24.63
CA THR A 29 6.99 -4.46 -25.65
C THR A 29 7.24 -3.46 -26.77
N SER A 30 6.48 -2.36 -26.82
CA SER A 30 6.60 -1.34 -27.86
C SER A 30 7.85 -0.47 -27.67
N GLU A 31 8.34 0.11 -28.77
CA GLU A 31 9.49 1.03 -28.76
C GLU A 31 9.28 2.24 -27.84
N LEU A 32 8.03 2.68 -27.68
CA LEU A 32 7.68 3.77 -26.77
C LEU A 32 8.04 3.45 -25.32
N TRP A 33 8.02 2.18 -24.93
CA TRP A 33 8.34 1.73 -23.58
C TRP A 33 9.76 1.17 -23.45
N THR A 34 10.39 0.64 -24.51
CA THR A 34 11.78 0.16 -24.42
C THR A 34 12.79 1.31 -24.48
N ASN A 35 12.57 2.29 -25.37
CA ASN A 35 13.55 3.35 -25.64
C ASN A 35 13.87 4.22 -24.40
N PRO A 36 12.89 4.64 -23.56
CA PRO A 36 13.20 5.41 -22.36
C PRO A 36 14.07 4.63 -21.36
N TYR A 37 13.88 3.31 -21.25
CA TYR A 37 14.67 2.48 -20.33
C TYR A 37 16.10 2.32 -20.82
N ASP A 38 16.30 2.20 -22.13
CA ASP A 38 17.64 2.19 -22.74
C ASP A 38 18.37 3.52 -22.51
N ILE A 39 17.68 4.67 -22.70
CA ILE A 39 18.24 6.00 -22.42
C ILE A 39 18.62 6.16 -20.95
N LEU A 40 17.78 5.66 -20.04
CA LEU A 40 18.03 5.71 -18.60
C LEU A 40 19.08 4.66 -18.14
N GLY A 41 19.60 3.84 -19.06
CA GLY A 41 20.54 2.75 -18.76
C GLY A 41 19.93 1.68 -17.84
N LYS A 42 18.62 1.50 -17.87
CA LYS A 42 17.89 0.54 -17.04
C LYS A 42 17.55 -0.68 -17.85
N LYS A 43 17.64 -1.86 -17.23
CA LYS A 43 17.25 -3.10 -17.90
C LYS A 43 15.75 -3.31 -17.75
N LEU A 44 15.04 -3.36 -18.87
CA LEU A 44 13.67 -3.86 -18.93
C LEU A 44 13.71 -5.37 -19.21
N ALA A 45 13.12 -6.17 -18.33
CA ALA A 45 12.94 -7.60 -18.53
C ALA A 45 11.45 -7.93 -18.58
N PHE A 46 11.10 -8.97 -19.34
CA PHE A 46 9.72 -9.41 -19.45
C PHE A 46 9.49 -10.70 -18.68
N SER A 47 8.39 -10.78 -17.94
CA SER A 47 7.95 -12.02 -17.29
C SER A 47 7.76 -13.12 -18.35
N THR A 48 7.94 -14.38 -17.97
CA THR A 48 7.52 -15.51 -18.82
C THR A 48 6.07 -15.85 -18.49
N ALA A 49 5.33 -16.45 -19.43
CA ALA A 49 3.90 -16.78 -19.31
C ALA A 49 3.53 -17.69 -18.11
N TYR A 50 4.50 -18.08 -17.28
CA TYR A 50 4.32 -18.82 -16.03
C TYR A 50 5.36 -18.36 -15.01
N HIS A 51 5.14 -17.21 -14.36
CA HIS A 51 5.87 -16.81 -13.13
C HIS A 51 4.90 -16.52 -11.97
N PRO A 52 4.32 -17.55 -11.33
CA PRO A 52 3.34 -17.40 -10.25
C PRO A 52 3.87 -16.60 -9.05
N LYS A 53 5.18 -16.66 -8.78
CA LYS A 53 5.80 -15.98 -7.63
C LYS A 53 6.01 -14.48 -7.84
N THR A 54 6.44 -14.06 -9.03
CA THR A 54 6.75 -12.65 -9.30
C THR A 54 5.48 -11.87 -9.59
N ASN A 55 4.55 -12.45 -10.34
CA ASN A 55 3.25 -11.84 -10.59
C ASN A 55 2.39 -11.83 -9.34
N GLY A 56 2.37 -12.90 -8.52
CA GLY A 56 1.48 -12.99 -7.36
C GLY A 56 1.70 -11.89 -6.29
N LEU A 57 2.94 -11.41 -6.10
CA LEU A 57 3.19 -10.27 -5.20
C LEU A 57 2.64 -8.96 -5.77
N ALA A 58 2.90 -8.69 -7.05
CA ALA A 58 2.39 -7.50 -7.72
C ALA A 58 0.86 -7.52 -7.78
N GLU A 59 0.26 -8.63 -8.20
CA GLU A 59 -1.18 -8.86 -8.22
C GLU A 59 -1.81 -8.66 -6.84
N SER A 60 -1.21 -9.22 -5.77
CA SER A 60 -1.73 -9.05 -4.41
C SER A 60 -1.69 -7.58 -3.96
N ILE A 61 -0.65 -6.84 -4.32
CA ILE A 61 -0.55 -5.40 -4.03
C ILE A 61 -1.59 -4.61 -4.82
N ILE A 62 -1.75 -4.91 -6.11
CA ILE A 62 -2.72 -4.25 -6.99
C ILE A 62 -4.14 -4.49 -6.45
N GLN A 63 -4.48 -5.72 -6.10
CA GLN A 63 -5.78 -6.05 -5.50
C GLN A 63 -6.04 -5.28 -4.20
N LYS A 64 -5.03 -5.15 -3.33
CA LYS A 64 -5.14 -4.35 -2.10
C LYS A 64 -5.37 -2.86 -2.41
N MET A 65 -4.59 -2.30 -3.35
CA MET A 65 -4.75 -0.91 -3.76
C MET A 65 -6.13 -0.66 -4.38
N GLU A 66 -6.60 -1.55 -5.25
CA GLU A 66 -7.94 -1.46 -5.83
C GLU A 66 -9.02 -1.47 -4.75
N GLN A 67 -8.91 -2.35 -3.75
CA GLN A 67 -9.84 -2.38 -2.63
C GLN A 67 -9.80 -1.09 -1.81
N MET A 68 -8.62 -0.50 -1.59
CA MET A 68 -8.49 0.79 -0.89
C MET A 68 -9.15 1.92 -1.67
N ILE A 69 -8.88 2.01 -2.98
CA ILE A 69 -9.50 3.00 -3.86
C ILE A 69 -11.03 2.82 -3.84
N ARG A 70 -11.54 1.60 -4.03
CA ARG A 70 -12.99 1.31 -3.98
C ARG A 70 -13.63 1.78 -2.67
N ARG A 71 -12.97 1.56 -1.54
CA ARG A 71 -13.47 2.01 -0.23
C ARG A 71 -13.52 3.53 -0.17
N VAL A 72 -12.45 4.22 -0.52
CA VAL A 72 -12.40 5.69 -0.45
C VAL A 72 -13.38 6.31 -1.44
N CYS A 73 -13.53 5.76 -2.64
CA CYS A 73 -14.54 6.15 -3.62
C CYS A 73 -15.98 5.98 -3.12
N ALA A 74 -16.25 4.94 -2.30
CA ALA A 74 -17.57 4.76 -1.70
C ALA A 74 -17.89 5.81 -0.63
N TYR A 75 -16.87 6.36 0.05
CA TYR A 75 -17.04 7.43 1.04
C TYR A 75 -17.04 8.83 0.42
N GLY A 76 -16.27 9.05 -0.64
CA GLY A 76 -16.12 10.33 -1.34
C GLY A 76 -17.10 10.52 -2.51
N MET A 77 -18.33 10.00 -2.39
CA MET A 77 -19.34 10.20 -3.43
C MET A 77 -19.89 11.62 -3.39
N GLU A 78 -19.71 12.35 -4.49
CA GLU A 78 -20.30 13.65 -4.72
C GLU A 78 -21.46 13.52 -5.70
N TYR A 79 -22.56 14.22 -5.41
CA TYR A 79 -23.67 14.32 -6.35
C TYR A 79 -23.33 15.37 -7.42
N LYS A 80 -23.08 14.91 -8.65
CA LYS A 80 -22.94 15.80 -9.81
C LYS A 80 -24.30 15.93 -10.50
N TYR A 81 -24.80 17.16 -10.62
CA TYR A 81 -26.03 17.43 -11.36
C TYR A 81 -25.90 16.87 -12.79
N HIS A 82 -26.91 16.11 -13.21
CA HIS A 82 -27.01 15.34 -14.48
C HIS A 82 -26.27 14.00 -14.57
N GLU A 83 -25.31 13.69 -13.69
CA GLU A 83 -24.53 12.42 -13.75
C GLU A 83 -24.77 11.47 -12.56
N GLY A 84 -25.45 11.94 -11.51
CA GLY A 84 -25.74 11.15 -10.31
C GLY A 84 -24.59 11.17 -9.29
N TYR A 85 -24.53 10.14 -8.44
CA TYR A 85 -23.41 9.98 -7.49
C TYR A 85 -22.15 9.54 -8.25
N THR A 86 -21.14 10.39 -8.24
CA THR A 86 -19.85 10.13 -8.88
C THR A 86 -18.74 10.34 -7.86
N HIS A 87 -17.58 9.73 -8.07
CA HIS A 87 -16.41 9.93 -7.22
C HIS A 87 -15.23 10.37 -8.07
N ASP A 88 -14.48 11.37 -7.61
CA ASP A 88 -13.19 11.72 -8.20
C ASP A 88 -12.09 10.91 -7.52
N TRP A 89 -11.85 9.71 -8.04
CA TRP A 89 -10.85 8.82 -7.46
C TRP A 89 -9.43 9.36 -7.63
N VAL A 90 -9.19 10.25 -8.60
CA VAL A 90 -7.86 10.78 -8.91
C VAL A 90 -7.41 11.74 -7.81
N THR A 91 -8.29 12.61 -7.33
CA THR A 91 -7.99 13.53 -6.21
C THR A 91 -7.79 12.80 -4.89
N LEU A 92 -8.34 11.59 -4.75
CA LEU A 92 -8.20 10.74 -3.57
C LEU A 92 -6.93 9.87 -3.59
N LEU A 93 -6.21 9.77 -4.72
CA LEU A 93 -5.00 8.96 -4.83
C LEU A 93 -3.89 9.32 -3.82
N PRO A 94 -3.59 10.60 -3.55
CA PRO A 94 -2.57 10.96 -2.56
C PRO A 94 -2.93 10.46 -1.15
N GLU A 95 -4.20 10.49 -0.79
CA GLU A 95 -4.69 10.00 0.51
C GLU A 95 -4.56 8.48 0.61
N VAL A 96 -4.95 7.76 -0.44
CA VAL A 96 -4.80 6.31 -0.52
C VAL A 96 -3.33 5.90 -0.42
N GLN A 97 -2.45 6.61 -1.13
CA GLN A 97 -1.01 6.36 -1.09
C GLN A 97 -0.42 6.60 0.30
N LEU A 98 -0.80 7.70 0.96
CA LEU A 98 -0.37 8.00 2.33
C LEU A 98 -0.86 6.93 3.31
N ALA A 99 -2.13 6.54 3.21
CA ALA A 99 -2.73 5.51 4.05
C ALA A 99 -2.02 4.16 3.87
N TYR A 100 -1.74 3.76 2.62
CA TYR A 100 -1.03 2.51 2.35
C TYR A 100 0.40 2.54 2.92
N ASN A 101 1.14 3.62 2.64
CA ASN A 101 2.54 3.73 3.06
C ASN A 101 2.74 3.77 4.57
N THR A 102 1.76 4.31 5.31
CA THR A 102 1.79 4.39 6.78
C THR A 102 1.16 3.18 7.47
N SER A 103 0.32 2.41 6.78
CA SER A 103 -0.29 1.20 7.30
C SER A 103 0.72 0.06 7.49
N GLN A 104 0.62 -0.66 8.60
CA GLN A 104 1.44 -1.84 8.84
C GLN A 104 0.92 -3.03 8.05
N ASN A 105 1.81 -3.70 7.32
CA ASN A 105 1.47 -4.96 6.64
C ASN A 105 1.55 -6.12 7.65
N SER A 106 0.49 -6.92 7.77
CA SER A 106 0.40 -8.06 8.70
C SER A 106 1.53 -9.09 8.51
N THR A 107 2.04 -9.26 7.29
CA THR A 107 3.13 -10.20 7.01
C THR A 107 4.50 -9.64 7.40
N ALA A 108 4.73 -8.34 7.20
CA ALA A 108 6.03 -7.71 7.45
C ALA A 108 6.16 -7.08 8.84
N GLY A 109 5.03 -6.85 9.54
CA GLY A 109 4.97 -6.18 10.84
C GLY A 109 5.41 -4.71 10.83
N LYS A 110 5.68 -4.14 9.65
CA LYS A 110 6.18 -2.78 9.44
C LYS A 110 5.43 -2.11 8.31
N SER A 111 5.39 -0.78 8.32
CA SER A 111 4.82 0.01 7.24
C SER A 111 5.84 0.21 6.09
N PRO A 112 5.37 0.32 4.83
CA PRO A 112 6.26 0.57 3.70
C PRO A 112 7.19 1.78 3.87
N SER A 113 6.69 2.92 4.37
CA SER A 113 7.55 4.09 4.57
C SER A 113 8.62 3.87 5.64
N LEU A 114 8.34 3.07 6.67
CA LEU A 114 9.33 2.70 7.66
C LEU A 114 10.42 1.81 7.07
N ILE A 115 10.06 0.91 6.15
CA ILE A 115 11.02 0.01 5.49
C ILE A 115 11.88 0.77 4.48
N GLU A 116 11.27 1.66 3.68
CA GLU A 116 11.94 2.38 2.59
C GLU A 116 12.73 3.59 3.09
N LYS A 117 12.10 4.43 3.93
CA LYS A 117 12.63 5.73 4.35
C LYS A 117 13.15 5.73 5.78
N GLY A 118 12.80 4.73 6.58
CA GLY A 118 13.17 4.63 7.99
C GLY A 118 12.29 5.43 8.95
N TRP A 119 11.23 6.09 8.47
CA TRP A 119 10.31 6.87 9.29
C TRP A 119 8.90 6.91 8.69
N ASN A 120 7.91 7.20 9.53
CA ASN A 120 6.53 7.46 9.12
C ASN A 120 6.20 8.94 9.36
N PRO A 121 5.53 9.62 8.42
CA PRO A 121 5.01 10.96 8.67
C PRO A 121 3.99 10.94 9.80
N LEU A 122 4.00 12.01 10.61
CA LEU A 122 2.94 12.24 11.60
C LEU A 122 1.64 12.55 10.85
N LEU A 123 0.59 11.81 11.18
CA LEU A 123 -0.73 12.02 10.61
C LEU A 123 -1.53 12.95 11.54
N PRO A 124 -2.55 13.66 11.03
CA PRO A 124 -3.43 14.48 11.85
C PRO A 124 -4.02 13.74 13.06
N VAL A 125 -4.30 12.44 12.91
CA VAL A 125 -4.81 11.58 13.99
C VAL A 125 -3.79 11.36 15.12
N ASP A 126 -2.50 11.45 14.84
CA ASP A 126 -1.45 11.25 15.85
C ASP A 126 -1.38 12.45 16.79
N HIS A 127 -1.55 13.67 16.25
CA HIS A 127 -1.70 14.88 17.05
C HIS A 127 -2.96 14.88 17.93
N LEU A 128 -4.03 14.24 17.48
CA LEU A 128 -5.22 14.05 18.31
C LEU A 128 -4.94 13.06 19.45
N LYS A 129 -4.18 11.99 19.19
CA LYS A 129 -3.84 10.98 20.21
C LYS A 129 -2.92 11.48 21.31
N GLU A 130 -1.98 12.37 20.99
CA GLU A 130 -1.08 12.97 21.99
C GLU A 130 -1.84 13.76 23.07
N ASN A 131 -2.98 14.34 22.72
CA ASN A 131 -3.81 15.14 23.61
C ASN A 131 -5.00 14.37 24.20
N LEU A 132 -5.21 13.11 23.78
CA LEU A 132 -6.22 12.27 24.42
C LEU A 132 -5.68 11.85 25.80
N PRO A 133 -6.46 12.00 26.88
CA PRO A 133 -6.07 11.44 28.17
C PRO A 133 -5.80 9.95 27.97
N THR A 134 -4.56 9.52 28.26
CA THR A 134 -4.21 8.10 28.36
C THR A 134 -5.31 7.43 29.16
N PHE A 135 -5.92 6.39 28.58
CA PHE A 135 -7.06 5.65 29.14
C PHE A 135 -7.15 5.83 30.65
N HIS A 136 -8.25 6.41 31.13
CA HIS A 136 -8.52 6.52 32.56
C HIS A 136 -8.18 5.15 33.20
N PRO A 137 -7.47 5.08 34.33
CA PRO A 137 -6.95 3.81 34.88
C PRO A 137 -8.01 2.70 34.90
N THR A 138 -9.26 3.04 35.21
CA THR A 138 -10.43 2.15 35.14
C THR A 138 -10.69 1.51 33.76
N ALA A 139 -10.48 2.21 32.66
CA ALA A 139 -10.61 1.68 31.31
C ALA A 139 -9.47 0.70 30.95
N LYS A 140 -8.27 0.95 31.48
CA LYS A 140 -7.14 0.01 31.36
C LYS A 140 -7.40 -1.26 32.17
N ASP A 141 -7.86 -1.12 33.41
CA ASP A 141 -8.22 -2.25 34.27
C ASP A 141 -9.36 -3.08 33.66
N PHE A 142 -10.37 -2.43 33.08
CA PHE A 142 -11.45 -3.11 32.37
C PHE A 142 -10.94 -3.86 31.14
N HIS A 143 -10.04 -3.27 30.35
CA HIS A 143 -9.43 -3.94 29.20
C HIS A 143 -8.62 -5.17 29.62
N GLU A 144 -7.83 -5.08 30.69
CA GLU A 144 -7.07 -6.21 31.24
C GLU A 144 -7.98 -7.30 31.80
N MET A 145 -9.04 -6.94 32.52
CA MET A 145 -10.06 -7.87 33.01
C MET A 145 -10.74 -8.60 31.84
N TRP A 146 -11.15 -7.87 30.81
CA TRP A 146 -11.79 -8.43 29.61
C TRP A 146 -10.87 -9.42 28.90
N LYS A 147 -9.58 -9.07 28.76
CA LYS A 147 -8.56 -9.94 28.14
C LYS A 147 -8.39 -11.24 28.92
N ARG A 148 -8.29 -11.17 30.25
CA ARG A 148 -8.21 -12.35 31.13
C ARG A 148 -9.46 -13.22 31.05
N ALA A 149 -10.65 -12.63 30.95
CA ALA A 149 -11.89 -13.37 30.80
C ALA A 149 -11.93 -14.11 29.46
N CYS A 150 -11.51 -13.47 28.36
CA CYS A 150 -11.40 -14.11 27.05
C CYS A 150 -10.37 -15.26 27.06
N ASP A 151 -9.21 -15.06 27.67
CA ASP A 151 -8.16 -16.10 27.76
C ASP A 151 -8.65 -17.31 28.58
N MET A 152 -9.38 -17.09 29.68
CA MET A 152 -9.98 -18.16 30.47
C MET A 152 -11.02 -18.96 29.67
N LEU A 153 -11.87 -18.27 28.90
CA LEU A 153 -12.90 -18.91 28.07
C LEU A 153 -12.33 -19.69 26.89
N LEU A 154 -11.15 -19.31 26.39
CA LEU A 154 -10.46 -20.02 25.31
C LEU A 154 -9.55 -21.16 25.81
N SER A 155 -9.29 -21.21 27.11
CA SER A 155 -8.47 -22.26 27.77
C SER A 155 -9.28 -23.37 28.44
N ALA A 156 -10.61 -23.33 28.36
CA ALA A 156 -11.56 -24.33 28.87
C ALA A 156 -12.13 -25.17 27.72
#